data_AF-A0AAN1D723-F1
#
_entry.id   AF-A0AAN1D723-F1
#
_cell.length_a   1.000
_cell.length_b   1.000
_cell.length_c   1.000
_cell.angle_alpha   90.00
_cell.angle_beta   90.00
_cell.angle_gamma   90.00
#
_symmetry.space_group_name_H-M   'P 1'
#
loop_
_entity.id
_entity.type
_entity.pdbx_description
1 polymer ?
#
loop_
_entity_poly.entity_id
_entity_poly.type
_entity_poly.pdbx_seq_one_letter_code
_entity_poly.pdbx_strand_id
1 'polypeptide(L)'
;MSLSSLYALLREKERQLMRLQTCESQLRQCQSEFFQQEHLCTKPELTAKTWHGNRAEQLDSLRDSGILWQYRVIEHVQFDDTLQALRNKIIQL
;
A
#
# COMPACT_ATOMS: atom_id res chain seq x y z
N MET A 1 -15.70 -28.11 26.92
CA MET A 1 -15.75 -26.65 26.67
C MET A 1 -16.73 -26.06 27.67
N SER A 2 -16.29 -25.17 28.57
CA SER A 2 -17.22 -24.47 29.48
C SER A 2 -17.89 -23.31 28.77
N LEU A 3 -19.06 -22.88 29.24
CA LEU A 3 -19.73 -21.68 28.73
C LEU A 3 -18.80 -20.46 28.79
N SER A 4 -18.01 -20.33 29.87
CA SER A 4 -16.99 -19.28 30.01
C SER A 4 -15.90 -19.35 28.93
N SER A 5 -15.44 -20.54 28.54
CA SER A 5 -14.46 -20.71 27.46
C SER A 5 -15.02 -20.32 26.09
N LEU A 6 -16.32 -20.57 25.84
CA LEU A 6 -16.99 -20.18 24.60
C LEU A 6 -17.13 -18.65 24.50
N TYR A 7 -17.52 -17.99 25.59
CA TYR A 7 -17.58 -16.52 25.64
C TYR A 7 -16.20 -15.87 25.50
N ALA A 8 -15.16 -16.47 26.08
CA ALA A 8 -13.79 -15.98 25.91
C ALA A 8 -13.33 -16.09 24.44
N LEU A 9 -13.64 -17.21 23.78
CA LEU A 9 -13.33 -17.42 22.36
C LEU A 9 -14.09 -16.43 21.47
N LEU A 10 -15.38 -16.21 21.75
CA LEU A 10 -16.21 -15.25 21.01
C LEU A 10 -15.61 -13.83 21.08
N ARG A 11 -15.29 -13.37 22.29
CA ARG A 11 -14.68 -12.04 22.50
C ARG A 11 -13.33 -11.90 21.79
N GLU A 12 -12.53 -12.96 21.75
CA GLU A 12 -11.25 -12.94 21.05
C GLU A 12 -11.45 -12.81 19.54
N LYS A 13 -12.43 -13.54 18.97
CA LYS A 13 -12.78 -13.46 17.55
C LYS A 13 -13.32 -12.08 17.16
N GLU A 14 -14.21 -11.51 17.96
CA GLU A 14 -14.72 -10.14 17.78
C GLU A 14 -13.58 -9.12 17.79
N ARG A 15 -12.63 -9.24 18.73
CA ARG A 15 -11.46 -8.35 18.80
C ARG A 15 -10.57 -8.50 17.58
N GLN A 16 -10.33 -9.73 17.11
CA GLN A 16 -9.53 -9.99 15.92
C GLN A 16 -10.20 -9.39 14.67
N LEU A 17 -11.52 -9.55 14.54
CA LEU A 17 -12.30 -9.00 13.43
C LEU A 17 -12.24 -7.46 13.42
N MET A 18 -12.46 -6.82 14.58
CA MET A 18 -12.35 -5.36 14.70
C MET A 18 -10.96 -4.85 14.31
N ARG A 19 -9.89 -5.53 14.75
CA ARG A 19 -8.50 -5.18 14.40
C ARG A 19 -8.25 -5.30 12.89
N LEU A 20 -8.75 -6.36 12.26
CA LEU A 20 -8.58 -6.56 10.82
C LEU A 20 -9.35 -5.52 10.00
N GLN A 21 -10.58 -5.19 10.38
CA GLN A 21 -11.35 -4.13 9.72
C GLN A 21 -10.68 -2.76 9.85
N THR A 22 -10.13 -2.45 11.03
CA THR A 22 -9.38 -1.21 11.26
C THR A 22 -8.13 -1.16 10.37
N CYS A 23 -7.40 -2.28 10.28
CA CYS A 23 -6.23 -2.40 9.42
C CYS A 23 -6.59 -2.23 7.93
N GLU A 24 -7.70 -2.82 7.46
CA GLU A 24 -8.17 -2.66 6.08
C GLU A 24 -8.45 -1.18 5.76
N SER A 25 -9.12 -0.46 6.66
CA SER A 25 -9.40 0.97 6.48
C SER A 25 -8.11 1.79 6.40
N GLN A 26 -7.14 1.52 7.27
CA GLN A 26 -5.85 2.23 7.27
C GLN A 26 -5.04 1.94 6.01
N LEU A 27 -5.00 0.68 5.56
CA LEU A 27 -4.32 0.29 4.33
C LEU A 27 -4.94 0.93 3.09
N ARG A 28 -6.28 1.03 3.03
CA ARG A 28 -6.97 1.75 1.93
C ARG A 28 -6.63 3.23 1.92
N GLN A 29 -6.51 3.85 3.09
CA GLN A 29 -6.08 5.24 3.19
C GLN A 29 -4.65 5.39 2.68
N CYS A 30 -3.72 4.53 3.10
CA CYS A 30 -2.36 4.52 2.60
C CYS A 30 -2.32 4.33 1.07
N GLN A 31 -3.10 3.40 0.51
CA GLN A 31 -3.16 3.19 -0.95
C GLN A 31 -3.61 4.46 -1.68
N SER A 32 -4.63 5.16 -1.14
CA SER A 32 -5.09 6.43 -1.70
C SER A 32 -4.03 7.53 -1.60
N GLU A 33 -3.25 7.58 -0.51
CA GLU A 33 -2.15 8.53 -0.36
C GLU A 33 -1.04 8.23 -1.37
N PHE A 34 -0.72 6.95 -1.60
CA PHE A 34 0.22 6.54 -2.63
C PHE A 34 -0.24 6.99 -4.03
N PHE A 35 -1.50 6.78 -4.38
CA PHE A 35 -2.09 7.24 -5.65
C PHE A 35 -1.97 8.76 -5.81
N GLN A 36 -2.25 9.51 -4.75
CA GLN A 36 -2.14 10.97 -4.79
C GLN A 36 -0.70 11.45 -4.92
N GLN A 37 0.27 10.71 -4.37
CA GLN A 37 1.68 11.09 -4.33
C GLN A 37 2.52 10.55 -5.49
N GLU A 38 1.97 9.72 -6.39
CA GLU A 38 2.68 9.16 -7.56
C GLU A 38 3.41 10.25 -8.37
N HIS A 39 2.77 11.41 -8.55
CA HIS A 39 3.33 12.55 -9.27
C HIS A 39 4.59 13.16 -8.62
N LEU A 40 4.91 12.83 -7.37
CA LEU A 40 6.13 13.26 -6.69
C LEU A 40 7.34 12.42 -7.13
N CYS A 41 7.13 11.19 -7.62
CA CYS A 41 8.21 10.35 -8.14
C CYS A 41 8.85 10.93 -9.40
N THR A 42 8.09 11.71 -10.17
CA THR A 42 8.54 12.37 -11.41
C THR A 42 8.85 13.85 -11.23
N LYS A 43 8.66 14.43 -10.02
CA LYS A 43 8.93 15.85 -9.73
C LYS A 43 10.18 16.04 -8.85
N PRO A 44 10.91 17.15 -9.04
CA PRO A 44 10.78 18.13 -10.13
C PRO A 44 11.29 17.57 -11.46
N GLU A 45 10.63 17.94 -12.56
CA GLU A 45 11.12 17.65 -13.92
C GLU A 45 12.49 18.30 -14.10
N LEU A 46 13.50 17.49 -14.42
CA LEU A 46 14.82 17.97 -14.83
C LEU A 46 14.83 18.16 -16.35
N THR A 47 13.93 19.00 -16.84
CA THR A 47 13.90 19.36 -18.26
C THR A 47 15.16 20.15 -18.63
N ALA A 48 15.44 20.24 -19.93
CA ALA A 48 16.57 20.99 -20.50
C ALA A 48 16.70 22.46 -20.01
N LYS A 49 15.64 23.03 -19.40
CA LYS A 49 15.65 24.36 -18.77
C LYS A 49 16.36 24.42 -17.40
N THR A 50 16.49 23.32 -16.67
CA THR A 50 17.01 23.28 -15.30
C THR A 50 18.33 22.53 -15.17
N TRP A 51 18.60 21.53 -16.02
CA TRP A 51 19.91 20.86 -16.11
C TRP A 51 20.13 20.29 -17.52
N HIS A 52 21.22 20.70 -18.18
CA HIS A 52 21.62 20.21 -19.50
C HIS A 52 22.69 19.10 -19.37
N GLY A 53 22.50 17.99 -20.09
CA GLY A 53 23.55 16.99 -20.36
C GLY A 53 23.11 15.54 -20.16
N ASN A 54 23.94 14.61 -20.61
CA ASN A 54 23.73 13.14 -20.56
C ASN A 54 23.36 12.62 -19.14
N ARG A 55 23.77 13.33 -18.07
CA ARG A 55 23.41 12.99 -16.68
C ARG A 55 21.95 13.27 -16.33
N ALA A 56 21.30 14.26 -16.96
CA ALA A 56 19.89 14.54 -16.75
C ALA A 56 19.02 13.46 -17.39
N GLU A 57 19.33 13.06 -18.63
CA GLU A 57 18.66 11.95 -19.33
C GLU A 57 18.81 10.61 -18.59
N GLN A 58 19.99 10.36 -18.01
CA GLN A 58 20.23 9.18 -17.18
C GLN A 58 19.42 9.20 -15.87
N LEU A 59 19.19 10.37 -15.27
CA LEU A 59 18.40 10.48 -14.05
C LEU A 59 16.90 10.33 -14.33
N ASP A 60 16.39 10.93 -15.41
CA ASP A 60 14.99 10.79 -15.81
C ASP A 60 14.68 9.33 -16.18
N SER A 61 15.56 8.65 -16.92
CA SER A 61 15.40 7.23 -17.20
C SER A 61 15.45 6.36 -15.92
N LEU A 62 16.29 6.68 -14.94
CA LEU A 62 16.31 5.99 -13.63
C LEU A 62 15.01 6.22 -12.84
N ARG A 63 14.46 7.44 -12.89
CA ARG A 63 13.20 7.79 -12.23
C ARG A 63 12.01 7.05 -12.84
N ASP A 64 11.92 7.02 -14.17
CA ASP A 64 10.81 6.36 -14.86
C ASP A 64 10.90 4.83 -14.80
N SER A 65 12.08 4.26 -15.08
CA SER A 65 12.25 2.80 -15.15
C SER A 65 12.41 2.15 -13.77
N GLY A 66 12.97 2.86 -12.80
CA GLY A 66 13.23 2.34 -11.46
C GLY A 66 12.17 2.77 -10.46
N ILE A 67 12.11 4.07 -10.18
CA ILE A 67 11.33 4.61 -9.05
C ILE A 67 9.85 4.53 -9.34
N LEU A 68 9.39 5.06 -10.47
CA LEU A 68 7.97 5.08 -10.84
C LEU A 68 7.42 3.67 -11.04
N TRP A 69 8.20 2.79 -11.66
CA TRP A 69 7.80 1.38 -11.83
C TRP A 69 7.63 0.67 -10.48
N GLN A 70 8.63 0.75 -9.59
CA GLN A 70 8.54 0.14 -8.25
C GLN A 70 7.39 0.74 -7.44
N TYR A 71 7.17 2.05 -7.56
CA TYR A 71 6.09 2.75 -6.88
C TYR A 71 4.72 2.24 -7.31
N ARG A 72 4.48 2.10 -8.62
CA ARG A 72 3.25 1.50 -9.17
C ARG A 72 3.05 0.05 -8.76
N VAL A 73 4.13 -0.72 -8.64
CA VAL A 73 4.06 -2.10 -8.14
C VAL A 73 3.58 -2.13 -6.70
N ILE A 74 4.08 -1.23 -5.85
CA ILE A 74 3.60 -1.11 -4.46
C ILE A 74 2.11 -0.73 -4.47
N GLU A 75 1.77 0.33 -5.21
CA GLU A 75 0.43 0.92 -5.30
C GLU A 75 -0.66 -0.06 -5.78
N HIS A 76 -0.38 -0.83 -6.83
CA HIS A 76 -1.38 -1.65 -7.50
C HIS A 76 -1.26 -3.14 -7.20
N VAL A 77 -0.06 -3.66 -6.95
CA VAL A 77 0.14 -5.11 -6.75
C VAL A 77 0.19 -5.43 -5.26
N GLN A 78 1.12 -4.80 -4.53
CA GLN A 78 1.33 -5.16 -3.12
C GLN A 78 0.15 -4.75 -2.23
N PHE A 79 -0.46 -3.58 -2.47
CA PHE A 79 -1.67 -3.19 -1.74
C PHE A 79 -2.86 -4.10 -2.06
N ASP A 80 -3.08 -4.46 -3.32
CA ASP A 80 -4.19 -5.35 -3.67
C ASP A 80 -4.01 -6.75 -3.10
N ASP A 81 -2.80 -7.32 -3.19
CA ASP A 81 -2.47 -8.63 -2.62
C ASP A 81 -2.68 -8.65 -1.10
N THR A 82 -2.21 -7.61 -0.40
CA THR A 82 -2.34 -7.50 1.05
C THR A 82 -3.79 -7.28 1.49
N LEU A 83 -4.55 -6.42 0.79
CA LEU A 83 -5.98 -6.21 1.05
C LEU A 83 -6.79 -7.49 0.77
N GLN A 84 -6.45 -8.24 -0.27
CA GLN A 84 -7.09 -9.52 -0.57
C GLN A 84 -6.79 -10.57 0.50
N ALA A 85 -5.54 -10.67 0.96
CA ALA A 85 -5.17 -11.55 2.08
C ALA A 85 -5.92 -11.18 3.37
N LEU A 86 -6.08 -9.88 3.64
CA LEU A 86 -6.83 -9.35 4.78
C LEU A 86 -8.32 -9.73 4.71
N ARG A 87 -8.95 -9.52 3.55
CA ARG A 87 -10.35 -9.92 3.31
C ARG A 87 -10.57 -11.42 3.47
N ASN A 88 -9.67 -12.23 2.92
CA ASN A 88 -9.71 -13.69 3.08
C ASN A 88 -9.64 -14.08 4.56
N LYS A 89 -8.80 -13.40 5.35
CA LYS A 89 -8.69 -13.64 6.78
C LYS A 89 -9.95 -13.26 7.56
N ILE A 90 -10.62 -12.17 7.17
CA ILE A 90 -11.88 -11.74 7.77
C ILE A 90 -13.00 -12.76 7.49
N ILE A 91 -13.08 -13.28 6.26
CA ILE A 91 -14.10 -14.28 5.88
C ILE A 91 -13.89 -15.62 6.62
N GLN A 92 -12.65 -15.97 6.92
CA GLN A 92 -12.29 -17.23 7.61
C GLN A 92 -12.43 -17.18 9.13
N LEU A 93 -12.65 -16.00 9.72
CA LEU A 93 -12.61 -15.80 11.18
C LEU A 93 -13.92 -16.15 11.88
#